data_AF-A0A3D1SKQ6-F1
#
_entry.id   AF-A0A3D1SKQ6-F1
#
_cell.length_a   1.000
_cell.length_b   1.000
_cell.length_c   1.000
_cell.angle_alpha   90.00
_cell.angle_beta   90.00
_cell.angle_gamma   90.00
#
_symmetry.space_group_name_H-M   'P 1'
#
loop_
_entity.id
_entity.type
_entity.pdbx_description
1 polymer ?
#
loop_
_entity_poly.entity_id
_entity_poly.type
_entity_poly.pdbx_seq_one_letter_code
_entity_poly.pdbx_strand_id
1 'polypeptide(L)' 'MLGALQSVGRSLMLPIAVLPAAALLLRFGQPELLNLPWMANAGSAIFNNLPII' A
#
# COMPACT_ATOMS: atom_id res chain seq x y z
N MET A 1 28.03 -9.73 -6.57
CA MET A 1 27.19 -10.00 -5.38
C MET A 1 26.33 -8.80 -4.97
N LEU A 2 26.91 -7.59 -4.85
CA LEU A 2 26.15 -6.37 -4.49
C LEU A 2 25.06 -5.97 -5.49
N GLY A 3 25.27 -6.18 -6.81
CA GLY A 3 24.30 -5.82 -7.84
C GLY A 3 22.95 -6.54 -7.74
N ALA A 4 22.93 -7.81 -7.32
CA ALA A 4 21.69 -8.57 -7.13
C ALA A 4 20.87 -8.06 -5.93
N LEU A 5 21.54 -7.61 -4.86
CA LEU A 5 20.87 -6.97 -3.73
C LEU A 5 20.34 -5.58 -4.10
N GLN A 6 21.05 -4.84 -4.95
CA GLN A 6 20.61 -3.54 -5.47
C GLN A 6 19.38 -3.67 -6.38
N SER A 7 19.30 -4.72 -7.21
CA SER A 7 18.12 -4.97 -8.05
C SER A 7 16.90 -5.34 -7.22
N VAL A 8 17.07 -6.14 -6.15
CA VAL A 8 16.00 -6.46 -5.20
C VAL A 8 15.53 -5.19 -4.47
N GLY A 9 16.45 -4.36 -3.99
CA GLY A 9 16.09 -3.09 -3.35
C GLY A 9 15.29 -2.18 -4.29
N ARG A 10 15.65 -2.13 -5.57
CA ARG A 10 14.92 -1.35 -6.58
C ARG A 10 13.54 -1.94 -6.90
N SER A 11 13.37 -3.25 -6.98
CA SER A 11 12.04 -3.85 -7.21
C SER A 11 11.08 -3.60 -6.06
N LEU A 12 11.59 -3.56 -4.83
CA LEU A 12 10.79 -3.25 -3.64
C LEU A 12 10.35 -1.78 -3.56
N MET A 13 10.96 -0.86 -4.33
CA MET A 13 10.56 0.56 -4.34
C MET A 13 9.12 0.77 -4.85
N LEU A 14 8.67 -0.05 -5.81
CA LEU A 14 7.34 0.08 -6.40
C LEU A 14 6.22 -0.16 -5.38
N PRO A 15 6.14 -1.31 -4.68
CA PRO A 15 5.10 -1.53 -3.68
C PRO A 15 5.20 -0.55 -2.51
N ILE A 16 6.42 -0.17 -2.08
CA ILE A 16 6.63 0.83 -1.02
C ILE A 16 6.02 2.19 -1.41
N ALA A 17 6.17 2.60 -2.66
CA ALA A 17 5.61 3.86 -3.15
C ALA A 17 4.07 3.91 -3.13
N VAL A 18 3.40 2.75 -3.14
CA VAL A 18 1.93 2.65 -3.10
C VAL A 18 1.36 2.70 -1.67
N LEU A 19 2.17 2.40 -0.64
CA LEU A 19 1.74 2.35 0.77
C LEU A 19 1.09 3.64 1.28
N PRO A 20 1.58 4.87 0.96
CA PRO A 20 0.95 6.09 1.45
C PRO A 20 -0.47 6.28 0.91
N ALA A 21 -0.68 5.94 -0.37
CA ALA A 21 -2.01 6.01 -0.97
C ALA A 21 -2.96 5.00 -0.31
N ALA A 22 -2.51 3.76 -0.08
CA ALA A 22 -3.30 2.74 0.61
C ALA A 22 -3.67 3.17 2.05
N ALA A 23 -2.74 3.81 2.77
CA ALA A 23 -2.99 4.33 4.11
C ALA A 23 -4.02 5.48 4.11
N LEU A 24 -3.98 6.36 3.11
CA LEU A 24 -4.98 7.41 2.94
C LEU A 24 -6.37 6.81 2.66
N LEU A 25 -6.47 5.80 1.79
CA LEU A 25 -7.72 5.09 1.52
C LEU A 25 -8.31 4.45 2.79
N LEU A 26 -7.48 3.79 3.61
CA LEU A 26 -7.89 3.28 4.92
C LEU A 26 -8.44 4.38 5.82
N ARG A 27 -7.76 5.51 5.86
CA ARG A 27 -8.10 6.62 6.74
C ARG A 27 -9.41 7.29 6.32
N PHE A 28 -9.65 7.46 5.02
CA PHE A 28 -10.91 8.01 4.50
C PHE A 28 -12.14 7.15 4.80
N GLY A 29 -11.99 5.83 4.94
CA GLY A 29 -13.11 4.97 5.31
C GLY A 29 -13.48 4.94 6.78
N GLN A 30 -12.75 5.65 7.64
CA GLN A 30 -13.05 5.72 9.07
C GLN A 30 -14.23 6.66 9.36
N PRO A 31 -15.02 6.37 10.41
CA PRO A 31 -16.21 7.15 10.75
C PRO A 31 -15.89 8.61 11.11
N GLU A 32 -14.72 8.86 11.70
CA GLU A 32 -14.27 10.19 12.14
C GLU A 32 -13.80 11.13 11.02
N LEU A 33 -13.78 10.67 9.77
CA LEU A 33 -13.34 11.47 8.62
C LEU A 33 -14.43 11.65 7.59
N LEU A 34 -14.53 10.70 6.65
CA LEU A 34 -15.51 10.76 5.56
C LEU A 34 -16.54 9.63 5.66
N ASN A 35 -16.32 8.66 6.56
CA ASN A 35 -17.20 7.52 6.77
C ASN A 35 -17.54 6.80 5.44
N LEU A 36 -16.52 6.46 4.67
CA LEU A 36 -16.64 5.76 3.38
C LEU A 36 -16.14 4.30 3.48
N PRO A 37 -16.94 3.33 3.97
CA PRO A 37 -16.49 1.96 4.21
C PRO A 37 -15.80 1.28 3.01
N TRP A 38 -16.24 1.60 1.79
CA TRP A 38 -15.65 1.07 0.56
C TRP A 38 -14.21 1.57 0.31
N MET A 39 -13.86 2.78 0.77
CA MET A 39 -12.47 3.31 0.72
C MET A 39 -11.55 2.52 1.65
N ALA A 40 -12.03 2.22 2.87
CA ALA A 40 -11.27 1.38 3.81
C ALA A 40 -11.06 -0.03 3.27
N ASN A 41 -12.07 -0.60 2.60
CA ASN A 41 -11.93 -1.91 1.96
C ASN A 41 -10.91 -1.86 0.80
N ALA A 42 -10.89 -0.79 0.01
CA ALA A 42 -9.90 -0.61 -1.05
C ALA A 42 -8.47 -0.49 -0.49
N GLY A 43 -8.26 0.32 0.55
CA GLY A 43 -6.97 0.42 1.24
C GLY A 43 -6.50 -0.93 1.80
N SER A 44 -7.40 -1.65 2.48
CA SER A 44 -7.14 -2.99 3.04
C SER A 44 -6.78 -4.00 1.96
N ALA A 45 -7.45 -3.94 0.81
CA ALA A 45 -7.15 -4.83 -0.33
C ALA A 45 -5.72 -4.63 -0.84
N ILE A 46 -5.19 -3.41 -0.86
CA ILE A 46 -3.80 -3.15 -1.24
C ILE A 46 -2.85 -3.79 -0.20
N PHE A 47 -3.06 -3.54 1.09
CA PHE A 47 -2.20 -4.11 2.15
C PHE A 47 -2.19 -5.63 2.16
N ASN A 48 -3.34 -6.27 1.95
CA ASN A 48 -3.47 -7.72 1.94
C ASN A 48 -2.80 -8.38 0.72
N ASN A 49 -2.61 -7.63 -0.38
CA ASN A 49 -2.02 -8.12 -1.62
C ASN A 49 -0.60 -7.59 -1.87
N LEU A 50 0.03 -6.90 -0.90
CA LEU A 50 1.41 -6.42 -1.04
C LEU A 50 2.44 -7.48 -1.48
N PRO A 51 2.34 -8.77 -1.09
CA PRO A 51 3.31 -9.78 -1.54
C PRO A 51 3.29 -10.06 -3.04
N ILE A 52 2.20 -9.70 -3.74
CA ILE A 52 2.01 -9.97 -5.17
C ILE A 52 2.07 -8.71 -6.04
N ILE A 53 2.24 -7.53 -5.42
CA ILE A 53 2.35 -6.21 -6.08
C ILE A 53 3.81 -5.76 -6.04
#